data_AF-A0A251YDT6-F1
#
_entry.id   AF-A0A251YDT6-F1
#
_cell.length_a   1.000
_cell.length_b   1.000
_cell.length_c   1.000
_cell.angle_alpha   90.00
_cell.angle_beta   90.00
_cell.angle_gamma   90.00
#
_symmetry.space_group_name_H-M   'P 1'
#
loop_
_entity.id
_entity.type
_entity.pdbx_description
1 polymer ?
#
loop_
_entity_poly.entity_id
_entity_poly.type
_entity_poly.pdbx_seq_one_letter_code
_entity_poly.pdbx_strand_id
1 'polypeptide(L)'
;MEIRTPARTIRRRRTPCRPAALAATGSALAASLLLPGCSFGPAGPPAPPFEAVALPADAPTATPGQRVGLGDPVALPSVDTTGATSDVVATTLLGVAEGQPTYWSGYEDGERFADRIPYFAFVQTRWLEGDRGPQNGPVLRPFLADGSEADIIQRQLGGISTSAECPYEVPDLGLEDGHNIDEAMECVVYAVPAGQELAELRWHDVPRTVIQAPDPATHPFLEAPVVWEVDPLPAAEVEG
;
A
#
# COMPACT_ATOMS: atom_id res chain seq x y z
N MET A 1 -33.26 -36.81 59.58
CA MET A 1 -32.99 -38.17 59.08
C MET A 1 -31.49 -38.27 58.86
N GLU A 2 -30.81 -38.84 59.85
CA GLU A 2 -29.36 -39.10 59.85
C GLU A 2 -29.07 -40.45 59.19
N ILE A 3 -28.02 -40.53 58.36
CA ILE A 3 -27.16 -41.71 58.14
C ILE A 3 -25.75 -41.15 57.80
N ARG A 4 -24.83 -41.03 58.77
CA ARG A 4 -23.72 -41.96 59.13
C ARG A 4 -22.66 -42.22 58.03
N THR A 5 -21.52 -41.52 58.15
CA THR A 5 -20.07 -41.92 58.26
C THR A 5 -19.71 -43.42 58.09
N PRO A 6 -18.45 -43.89 57.81
CA PRO A 6 -17.14 -43.23 58.01
C PRO A 6 -15.89 -43.59 57.13
N ALA A 7 -14.87 -42.73 57.24
CA ALA A 7 -13.41 -42.92 57.46
C ALA A 7 -12.60 -44.12 56.90
N ARG A 8 -11.33 -43.82 56.51
CA ARG A 8 -10.07 -44.31 57.16
C ARG A 8 -8.81 -43.69 56.51
N THR A 9 -8.06 -42.79 57.19
CA THR A 9 -6.87 -42.96 58.09
C THR A 9 -5.50 -43.12 57.40
N ILE A 10 -4.59 -42.12 57.50
CA ILE A 10 -3.46 -41.90 58.46
C ILE A 10 -2.13 -42.61 58.10
N ARG A 11 -1.05 -41.82 57.95
CA ARG A 11 0.22 -41.90 58.73
C ARG A 11 1.03 -40.61 58.50
N ARG A 12 1.25 -39.74 59.51
CA ARG A 12 2.35 -39.75 60.53
C ARG A 12 3.72 -39.84 59.84
N ARG A 13 4.73 -39.00 60.11
CA ARG A 13 5.14 -38.38 61.38
C ARG A 13 6.35 -37.44 61.09
N ARG A 14 6.48 -36.35 61.87
CA ARG A 14 7.68 -35.86 62.63
C ARG A 14 9.04 -35.86 61.90
N THR A 15 9.89 -34.84 61.97
CA THR A 15 10.22 -33.94 63.10
C THR A 15 11.13 -32.80 62.58
N PRO A 16 11.31 -31.72 63.34
CA PRO A 16 11.92 -30.46 62.92
C PRO A 16 13.43 -30.42 63.20
N CYS A 17 14.15 -29.60 62.43
CA CYS A 17 15.40 -29.01 62.89
C CYS A 17 15.32 -27.49 62.75
N ARG A 18 15.88 -26.86 63.77
CA ARG A 18 15.69 -25.48 64.23
C ARG A 18 16.76 -24.56 63.60
N PRO A 19 16.87 -23.28 64.01
CA PRO A 19 16.85 -22.12 63.13
C PRO A 19 18.24 -21.52 62.85
N ALA A 20 18.32 -20.63 61.88
CA ALA A 20 19.27 -19.52 61.90
C ALA A 20 18.65 -18.32 61.19
N ALA A 21 18.44 -17.25 61.95
CA ALA A 21 18.18 -15.92 61.42
C ALA A 21 19.49 -15.33 60.91
N LEU A 22 19.47 -14.60 59.79
CA LEU A 22 19.89 -13.20 59.71
C LEU A 22 19.78 -12.68 58.27
N ALA A 23 19.05 -11.57 58.17
CA ALA A 23 19.18 -10.43 57.28
C ALA A 23 20.09 -10.54 56.04
N ALA A 24 19.50 -10.21 54.87
CA ALA A 24 20.01 -9.12 54.06
C ALA A 24 18.94 -8.66 53.08
N THR A 25 18.66 -7.36 53.12
CA THR A 25 17.95 -6.55 52.14
C THR A 25 18.59 -6.67 50.76
N GLY A 26 17.78 -6.75 49.71
CA GLY A 26 18.29 -6.76 48.34
C GLY A 26 17.18 -6.88 47.30
N SER A 27 16.38 -5.83 47.15
CA SER A 27 15.54 -5.65 45.98
C SER A 27 16.41 -5.48 44.75
N ALA A 28 16.31 -6.40 43.80
CA ALA A 28 16.60 -6.14 42.39
C ALA A 28 15.63 -6.98 41.57
N LEU A 29 14.59 -6.31 41.06
CA LEU A 29 13.71 -6.84 40.03
C LEU A 29 14.57 -7.16 38.80
N ALA A 30 14.74 -8.45 38.52
CA ALA A 30 15.08 -8.90 37.18
C ALA A 30 13.81 -8.75 36.33
N ALA A 31 13.70 -7.62 35.64
CA ALA A 31 12.74 -7.47 34.54
C ALA A 31 13.22 -8.37 33.39
N SER A 32 12.65 -9.57 33.31
CA SER A 32 12.75 -10.43 32.13
C SER A 32 12.08 -9.70 30.97
N LEU A 33 12.86 -8.98 30.17
CA LEU A 33 12.47 -8.54 28.84
C LEU A 33 12.26 -9.79 27.98
N LEU A 34 11.01 -10.26 27.95
CA LEU A 34 10.53 -11.17 26.92
C LEU A 34 10.53 -10.41 25.60
N LEU A 35 11.63 -10.50 24.86
CA LEU A 35 11.63 -10.27 23.43
C LEU A 35 10.76 -11.37 22.80
N PRO A 36 9.61 -11.09 22.19
CA PRO A 36 9.08 -12.02 21.21
C PRO A 36 10.07 -12.02 20.04
N GLY A 37 10.78 -13.13 19.87
CA GLY A 37 11.59 -13.35 18.68
C GLY A 37 10.68 -13.24 17.47
N CYS A 38 10.92 -12.23 16.63
CA CYS A 38 10.35 -12.17 15.30
C CYS A 38 10.87 -13.37 14.52
N SER A 39 9.96 -14.31 14.31
CA SER A 39 10.11 -15.52 13.52
C SER A 39 10.65 -15.16 12.13
N PHE A 40 11.82 -15.69 11.79
CA PHE A 40 12.24 -15.86 10.41
C PHE A 40 11.25 -16.81 9.73
N GLY A 41 10.22 -16.27 9.08
CA GLY A 41 9.43 -16.98 8.07
C GLY A 41 10.18 -16.96 6.72
N PRO A 42 9.85 -17.87 5.79
CA PRO A 42 10.45 -17.83 4.44
C PRO A 42 10.11 -16.47 3.82
N ALA A 43 11.13 -15.73 3.38
CA ALA A 43 11.03 -14.33 2.97
C ALA A 43 10.24 -14.21 1.65
N GLY A 44 8.92 -14.13 1.75
CA GLY A 44 8.08 -13.55 0.72
C GLY A 44 8.26 -12.04 0.67
N PRO A 45 7.69 -11.36 -0.34
CA PRO A 45 7.69 -9.90 -0.40
C PRO A 45 7.11 -9.30 0.90
N PRO A 46 7.63 -8.16 1.39
CA PRO A 46 7.03 -7.48 2.53
C PRO A 46 5.60 -7.02 2.23
N ALA A 47 4.80 -6.87 3.29
CA ALA A 47 3.51 -6.20 3.19
C ALA A 47 3.70 -4.72 2.78
N PRO A 48 2.73 -4.13 2.05
CA PRO A 48 2.72 -2.69 1.75
C PRO A 48 2.89 -1.84 3.01
N PRO A 49 3.59 -0.69 2.92
CA PRO A 49 3.75 0.21 4.05
C PRO A 49 2.51 1.08 4.32
N PHE A 50 1.45 0.92 3.51
CA PHE A 50 0.20 1.66 3.61
C PHE A 50 -0.97 0.68 3.75
N GLU A 51 -1.89 1.01 4.65
CA GLU A 51 -3.10 0.22 4.88
C GLU A 51 -4.21 0.63 3.91
N ALA A 52 -5.02 -0.33 3.48
CA ALA A 52 -6.24 -0.05 2.74
C ALA A 52 -7.22 0.77 3.60
N VAL A 53 -8.00 1.62 2.95
CA VAL A 53 -9.07 2.39 3.58
C VAL A 53 -10.43 1.93 3.08
N ALA A 54 -11.49 2.30 3.80
CA ALA A 54 -12.84 2.05 3.33
C ALA A 54 -13.15 2.96 2.12
N LEU A 55 -13.47 2.38 0.95
CA LEU A 55 -13.92 3.13 -0.21
C LEU A 55 -15.45 3.23 -0.24
N PRO A 56 -16.04 4.42 0.00
CA PRO A 56 -17.48 4.60 0.02
C PRO A 56 -18.08 4.43 -1.38
N ALA A 57 -19.29 3.88 -1.45
CA ALA A 57 -20.05 3.75 -2.70
C ALA A 57 -20.53 5.11 -3.23
N ASP A 58 -20.57 6.12 -2.36
CA ASP A 58 -20.98 7.50 -2.60
C ASP A 58 -19.80 8.47 -2.48
N ALA A 59 -18.59 8.03 -2.89
CA ALA A 59 -17.42 8.90 -2.95
C ALA A 59 -17.73 10.20 -3.73
N PRO A 60 -17.29 11.37 -3.25
CA PRO A 60 -17.60 12.64 -3.88
C PRO A 60 -16.98 12.70 -5.29
N THR A 61 -17.75 13.11 -6.29
CA THR A 61 -17.24 13.30 -7.66
C THR A 61 -16.16 14.38 -7.69
N ALA A 62 -15.05 14.07 -8.36
CA ALA A 62 -13.95 15.00 -8.54
C ALA A 62 -14.37 16.24 -9.33
N THR A 63 -13.73 17.37 -9.00
CA THR A 63 -13.83 18.60 -9.77
C THR A 63 -12.50 18.91 -10.48
N PRO A 64 -12.50 19.50 -11.68
CA PRO A 64 -11.26 19.85 -12.37
C PRO A 64 -10.37 20.76 -11.51
N GLY A 65 -9.08 20.41 -11.39
CA GLY A 65 -8.09 21.12 -10.60
C GLY A 65 -8.15 20.82 -9.09
N GLN A 66 -8.96 19.85 -8.67
CA GLN A 66 -9.09 19.49 -7.26
C GLN A 66 -7.78 18.90 -6.72
N ARG A 67 -7.37 19.38 -5.54
CA ARG A 67 -6.36 18.73 -4.71
C ARG A 67 -7.02 17.79 -3.71
N VAL A 68 -6.48 16.58 -3.59
CA VAL A 68 -7.02 15.51 -2.75
C VAL A 68 -5.93 15.06 -1.77
N GLY A 69 -6.31 14.86 -0.50
CA GLY A 69 -5.41 14.35 0.52
C GLY A 69 -5.08 12.87 0.28
N LEU A 70 -3.93 12.42 0.79
CA LEU A 70 -3.62 10.99 0.84
C LEU A 70 -4.66 10.27 1.72
N GLY A 71 -5.14 9.11 1.25
CA GLY A 71 -6.20 8.35 1.92
C GLY A 71 -7.62 8.87 1.67
N ASP A 72 -7.81 10.09 1.17
CA ASP A 72 -9.14 10.63 0.88
C ASP A 72 -9.67 10.11 -0.48
N PRO A 73 -10.83 9.41 -0.49
CA PRO A 73 -11.41 8.91 -1.73
C PRO A 73 -12.16 9.97 -2.51
N VAL A 74 -12.01 9.94 -3.83
CA VAL A 74 -12.75 10.78 -4.78
C VAL A 74 -13.21 9.93 -5.96
N ALA A 75 -14.42 10.15 -6.45
CA ALA A 75 -14.93 9.48 -7.65
C ALA A 75 -14.42 10.20 -8.91
N LEU A 76 -13.66 9.48 -9.73
CA LEU A 76 -13.08 9.97 -10.98
C LEU A 76 -13.98 9.56 -12.16
N PRO A 77 -14.70 10.50 -12.80
CA PRO A 77 -15.54 10.21 -13.95
C PRO A 77 -14.70 10.27 -15.24
N SER A 78 -14.48 9.12 -15.88
CA SER A 78 -13.76 9.07 -17.14
C SER A 78 -14.70 9.35 -18.31
N VAL A 79 -14.25 10.13 -19.29
CA VAL A 79 -14.97 10.31 -20.55
C VAL A 79 -14.35 9.50 -21.69
N ASP A 80 -15.19 9.04 -22.62
CA ASP A 80 -14.74 8.39 -23.85
C ASP A 80 -14.28 9.41 -24.90
N THR A 81 -13.81 8.92 -26.05
CA THR A 81 -13.34 9.76 -27.16
C THR A 81 -14.41 10.67 -27.76
N THR A 82 -15.69 10.44 -27.45
CA THR A 82 -16.83 11.28 -27.86
C THR A 82 -17.23 12.29 -26.79
N GLY A 83 -16.62 12.23 -25.60
CA GLY A 83 -16.95 13.06 -24.44
C GLY A 83 -18.11 12.54 -23.61
N ALA A 84 -18.58 11.32 -23.85
CA ALA A 84 -19.59 10.69 -23.01
C ALA A 84 -18.94 10.05 -21.78
N THR A 85 -19.55 10.20 -20.60
CA THR A 85 -19.08 9.51 -19.40
C THR A 85 -19.14 8.00 -19.63
N SER A 86 -18.01 7.33 -19.44
CA SER A 86 -17.87 5.88 -19.58
C SER A 86 -17.92 5.20 -18.22
N ASP A 87 -16.92 5.50 -17.39
CA ASP A 87 -16.66 4.78 -16.15
C ASP A 87 -16.55 5.79 -15.00
N VAL A 88 -16.98 5.39 -13.80
CA VAL A 88 -16.77 6.17 -12.58
C VAL A 88 -16.06 5.30 -11.57
N VAL A 89 -14.84 5.70 -11.22
CA VAL A 89 -13.96 4.92 -10.33
C VAL A 89 -13.62 5.75 -9.09
N ALA A 90 -14.11 5.32 -7.92
CA ALA A 90 -13.64 5.87 -6.66
C ALA A 90 -12.16 5.52 -6.49
N THR A 91 -11.33 6.52 -6.23
CA THR A 91 -9.87 6.41 -6.22
C THR A 91 -9.31 7.15 -5.03
N THR A 92 -8.32 6.56 -4.37
CA THR A 92 -7.51 7.20 -3.35
C THR A 92 -6.05 6.80 -3.52
N LEU A 93 -5.15 7.73 -3.22
CA LEU A 93 -3.73 7.46 -3.11
C LEU A 93 -3.40 7.23 -1.64
N LEU A 94 -3.00 6.00 -1.28
CA LEU A 94 -2.66 5.65 0.10
C LEU A 94 -1.31 6.25 0.50
N GLY A 95 -0.38 6.29 -0.46
CA GLY A 95 0.93 6.89 -0.28
C GLY A 95 1.92 6.42 -1.35
N VAL A 96 3.16 6.89 -1.20
CA VAL A 96 4.27 6.53 -2.09
C VAL A 96 5.48 6.14 -1.25
N ALA A 97 6.14 5.05 -1.63
CA ALA A 97 7.42 4.63 -1.06
C ALA A 97 8.56 4.87 -2.05
N GLU A 98 9.63 5.54 -1.62
CA GLU A 98 10.87 5.72 -2.37
C GLU A 98 11.76 4.49 -2.21
N GLY A 99 12.00 3.77 -3.30
CA GLY A 99 12.85 2.59 -3.33
C GLY A 99 14.33 2.88 -3.52
N GLN A 100 15.12 1.81 -3.49
CA GLN A 100 16.56 1.88 -3.72
C GLN A 100 16.89 1.70 -5.21
N PRO A 101 17.91 2.38 -5.77
CA PRO A 101 18.34 2.20 -7.16
C PRO A 101 18.68 0.74 -7.52
N THR A 102 19.07 -0.06 -6.53
CA THR A 102 19.37 -1.50 -6.69
C THR A 102 18.15 -2.31 -7.16
N TYR A 103 16.93 -1.81 -6.98
CA TYR A 103 15.71 -2.41 -7.53
C TYR A 103 15.84 -2.71 -9.03
N TRP A 104 16.46 -1.80 -9.80
CA TRP A 104 16.59 -1.98 -11.24
C TRP A 104 17.49 -3.17 -11.61
N SER A 105 18.45 -3.53 -10.74
CA SER A 105 19.41 -4.59 -11.03
C SER A 105 18.80 -6.00 -11.12
N GLY A 106 17.58 -6.18 -10.61
CA GLY A 106 16.80 -7.42 -10.75
C GLY A 106 16.23 -7.65 -12.16
N TYR A 107 16.34 -6.67 -13.07
CA TYR A 107 15.71 -6.72 -14.40
C TYR A 107 16.70 -6.76 -15.55
N GLU A 108 16.34 -7.50 -16.62
CA GLU A 108 17.16 -7.65 -17.84
C GLU A 108 17.52 -6.29 -18.49
N ASP A 109 16.55 -5.37 -18.55
CA ASP A 109 16.75 -4.00 -19.06
C ASP A 109 17.03 -2.97 -17.95
N GLY A 110 17.41 -3.44 -16.76
CA GLY A 110 17.61 -2.62 -15.56
C GLY A 110 18.62 -1.49 -15.74
N GLU A 111 19.68 -1.73 -16.53
CA GLU A 111 20.73 -0.73 -16.80
C GLU A 111 20.18 0.55 -17.43
N ARG A 112 19.05 0.52 -18.15
CA ARG A 112 18.43 1.72 -18.72
C ARG A 112 17.93 2.71 -17.66
N PHE A 113 17.76 2.25 -16.42
CA PHE A 113 17.27 3.02 -15.28
C PHE A 113 18.36 3.29 -14.23
N ALA A 114 19.64 3.09 -14.57
CA ALA A 114 20.74 3.26 -13.62
C ALA A 114 20.83 4.69 -13.01
N ASP A 115 20.27 5.69 -13.68
CA ASP A 115 20.18 7.08 -13.20
C ASP A 115 18.78 7.44 -12.66
N ARG A 116 17.97 6.44 -12.33
CA ARG A 116 16.60 6.60 -11.83
C ARG A 116 16.42 6.01 -10.44
N ILE A 117 15.57 6.64 -9.64
CA ILE A 117 15.07 6.14 -8.36
C ILE A 117 13.67 5.56 -8.59
N PRO A 118 13.40 4.31 -8.16
CA PRO A 118 12.05 3.75 -8.21
C PRO A 118 11.17 4.37 -7.13
N TYR A 119 9.93 4.73 -7.49
CA TYR A 119 8.89 5.12 -6.54
C TYR A 119 7.69 4.18 -6.68
N PHE A 120 7.17 3.69 -5.55
CA PHE A 120 6.07 2.73 -5.48
C PHE A 120 4.83 3.41 -4.91
N ALA A 121 3.87 3.74 -5.76
CA ALA A 121 2.61 4.36 -5.35
C ALA A 121 1.52 3.31 -5.14
N PHE A 122 0.85 3.39 -4.00
CA PHE A 122 -0.24 2.49 -3.64
C PHE A 122 -1.57 3.18 -3.86
N VAL A 123 -2.26 2.77 -4.90
CA VAL A 123 -3.54 3.34 -5.33
C VAL A 123 -4.63 2.33 -5.00
N GLN A 124 -5.64 2.76 -4.25
CA GLN A 124 -6.82 1.94 -4.01
C GLN A 124 -7.98 2.47 -4.86
N THR A 125 -8.69 1.57 -5.50
CA THR A 125 -9.79 1.90 -6.40
C THR A 125 -11.02 1.06 -6.09
N ARG A 126 -12.19 1.58 -6.45
CA ARG A 126 -13.47 0.88 -6.47
C ARG A 126 -14.26 1.32 -7.69
N TRP A 127 -14.69 0.38 -8.52
CA TRP A 127 -15.60 0.69 -9.63
C TRP A 127 -16.99 1.01 -9.07
N LEU A 128 -17.50 2.20 -9.39
CA LEU A 128 -18.85 2.64 -9.04
C LEU A 128 -19.80 2.49 -10.23
N GLU A 129 -19.30 2.80 -11.43
CA GLU A 129 -20.01 2.67 -12.70
C GLU A 129 -19.05 2.19 -13.79
N GLY A 130 -19.58 1.52 -14.82
CA GLY A 130 -18.81 0.98 -15.95
C GLY A 130 -18.33 -0.46 -15.74
N ASP A 131 -17.57 -0.96 -16.72
CA ASP A 131 -17.04 -2.33 -16.72
C ASP A 131 -15.58 -2.36 -16.28
N ARG A 132 -15.28 -3.12 -15.22
CA ARG A 132 -13.91 -3.37 -14.79
C ARG A 132 -13.13 -4.04 -15.91
N GLY A 133 -11.98 -3.45 -16.25
CA GLY A 133 -11.10 -3.98 -17.29
C GLY A 133 -9.64 -3.68 -16.97
N PRO A 134 -8.70 -4.54 -17.42
CA PRO A 134 -7.27 -4.37 -17.16
C PRO A 134 -6.66 -3.12 -17.82
N GLN A 135 -7.44 -2.40 -18.63
CA GLN A 135 -7.06 -1.16 -19.30
C GLN A 135 -7.92 0.04 -18.87
N ASN A 136 -8.92 -0.18 -18.00
CA ASN A 136 -10.01 0.77 -17.73
C ASN A 136 -9.91 1.42 -16.33
N GLY A 137 -8.73 1.39 -15.73
CA GLY A 137 -8.47 2.03 -14.42
C GLY A 137 -7.78 3.39 -14.57
N PRO A 138 -7.95 4.30 -13.59
CA PRO A 138 -7.32 5.61 -13.61
C PRO A 138 -5.80 5.48 -13.66
N VAL A 139 -5.16 6.34 -14.46
CA VAL A 139 -3.70 6.44 -14.53
C VAL A 139 -3.30 7.70 -13.79
N LEU A 140 -2.56 7.52 -12.70
CA LEU A 140 -1.94 8.62 -11.99
C LEU A 140 -0.57 8.89 -12.62
N ARG A 141 -0.35 10.10 -13.11
CA ARG A 141 0.87 10.50 -13.81
C ARG A 141 1.82 11.21 -12.84
N PRO A 142 3.12 10.86 -12.81
CA PRO A 142 4.07 11.39 -11.84
C PRO A 142 4.64 12.73 -12.30
N PHE A 143 4.54 13.74 -11.45
CA PHE A 143 5.08 15.07 -11.70
C PHE A 143 6.14 15.43 -10.68
N LEU A 144 7.26 15.96 -11.18
CA LEU A 144 8.39 16.41 -10.40
C LEU A 144 8.15 17.82 -9.87
N ALA A 145 8.98 18.25 -8.90
CA ALA A 145 8.90 19.59 -8.31
C ALA A 145 9.04 20.74 -9.33
N ASP A 146 9.69 20.49 -10.47
CA ASP A 146 9.83 21.47 -11.56
C ASP A 146 8.62 21.48 -12.53
N GLY A 147 7.63 20.62 -12.31
CA GLY A 147 6.43 20.48 -13.13
C GLY A 147 6.59 19.60 -14.37
N SER A 148 7.76 19.00 -14.59
CA SER A 148 7.95 17.97 -15.61
C SER A 148 7.37 16.62 -15.17
N GLU A 149 7.04 15.77 -16.14
CA GLU A 149 6.51 14.44 -15.89
C GLU A 149 7.64 13.40 -15.87
N ALA A 150 7.61 12.50 -14.89
CA ALA A 150 8.53 11.37 -14.81
C ALA A 150 8.01 10.13 -15.55
N ASP A 151 8.84 9.10 -15.64
CA ASP A 151 8.47 7.89 -16.36
C ASP A 151 7.53 7.00 -15.53
N ILE A 152 6.43 6.58 -16.14
CA ILE A 152 5.56 5.54 -15.60
C ILE A 152 6.07 4.18 -16.07
N ILE A 153 6.48 3.35 -15.12
CA ILE A 153 6.88 1.96 -15.39
C ILE A 153 5.61 1.11 -15.37
N GLN A 154 4.77 1.36 -16.36
CA GLN A 154 3.63 0.52 -16.67
C GLN A 154 3.97 -0.35 -17.89
N ARG A 155 3.23 -1.46 -17.99
CA ARG A 155 3.22 -2.51 -19.02
C ARG A 155 3.22 -1.94 -20.46
N GLN A 156 4.31 -1.31 -20.88
CA GLN A 156 4.51 -0.99 -22.28
C GLN A 156 4.61 -2.32 -23.02
N LEU A 157 3.91 -2.41 -24.13
CA LEU A 157 4.02 -3.50 -25.10
C LEU A 157 5.48 -3.56 -25.62
N GLY A 158 6.39 -4.14 -24.83
CA GLY A 158 7.80 -4.30 -25.20
C GLY A 158 8.87 -4.05 -24.13
N GLY A 159 8.58 -3.88 -22.83
CA GLY A 159 9.65 -3.68 -21.83
C GLY A 159 9.24 -3.94 -20.36
N ILE A 160 10.21 -4.48 -19.61
CA ILE A 160 10.12 -5.16 -18.31
C ILE A 160 9.12 -6.33 -18.31
N SER A 161 9.63 -7.56 -18.21
CA SER A 161 8.83 -8.79 -18.22
C SER A 161 7.91 -8.90 -17.00
N THR A 162 6.89 -9.74 -17.12
CA THR A 162 5.78 -9.96 -16.17
C THR A 162 6.17 -10.31 -14.73
N SER A 163 7.45 -10.54 -14.44
CA SER A 163 7.98 -10.84 -13.11
C SER A 163 8.49 -9.61 -12.35
N ALA A 164 8.41 -8.40 -12.93
CA ALA A 164 8.68 -7.14 -12.23
C ALA A 164 7.48 -6.66 -11.45
N GLU A 165 7.12 -7.52 -10.51
CA GLU A 165 6.06 -7.32 -9.55
C GLU A 165 6.53 -6.21 -8.60
N CYS A 166 5.61 -5.34 -8.18
CA CYS A 166 5.83 -4.47 -7.05
C CYS A 166 6.62 -5.21 -5.96
N PRO A 167 7.62 -4.60 -5.30
CA PRO A 167 8.42 -5.32 -4.30
C PRO A 167 7.64 -5.70 -3.04
N TYR A 168 6.32 -5.50 -3.04
CA TYR A 168 5.41 -5.73 -1.93
C TYR A 168 4.32 -6.73 -2.31
N GLU A 169 3.87 -7.50 -1.33
CA GLU A 169 2.73 -8.41 -1.46
C GLU A 169 1.43 -7.59 -1.40
N VAL A 170 0.98 -7.07 -2.55
CA VAL A 170 -0.24 -6.26 -2.64
C VAL A 170 -1.47 -7.13 -2.39
N PRO A 171 -2.36 -6.78 -1.44
CA PRO A 171 -3.55 -7.56 -1.12
C PRO A 171 -4.58 -7.56 -2.24
N ASP A 172 -5.27 -8.69 -2.41
CA ASP A 172 -6.47 -8.79 -3.27
C ASP A 172 -7.71 -8.41 -2.47
N LEU A 173 -7.97 -7.10 -2.37
CA LEU A 173 -9.06 -6.55 -1.56
C LEU A 173 -10.43 -7.15 -1.90
N GLY A 174 -10.70 -7.50 -3.15
CA GLY A 174 -11.98 -8.09 -3.54
C GLY A 174 -12.27 -9.45 -2.90
N LEU A 175 -11.23 -10.12 -2.37
CA LEU A 175 -11.31 -11.40 -1.66
C LEU A 175 -11.22 -11.25 -0.13
N GLU A 176 -10.99 -10.04 0.38
CA GLU A 176 -10.84 -9.77 1.81
C GLU A 176 -12.18 -9.45 2.49
N ASP A 177 -12.33 -9.91 3.74
CA ASP A 177 -13.51 -9.61 4.54
C ASP A 177 -13.62 -8.11 4.83
N GLY A 178 -14.77 -7.52 4.50
CA GLY A 178 -15.03 -6.09 4.75
C GLY A 178 -14.78 -5.18 3.55
N HIS A 179 -14.24 -5.71 2.46
CA HIS A 179 -14.05 -5.00 1.19
C HIS A 179 -15.09 -5.41 0.14
N ASN A 180 -15.38 -4.50 -0.79
CA ASN A 180 -16.24 -4.82 -1.92
C ASN A 180 -15.47 -5.60 -3.00
N ILE A 181 -16.14 -6.49 -3.75
CA ILE A 181 -15.53 -7.25 -4.85
C ILE A 181 -14.96 -6.37 -5.97
N ASP A 182 -15.48 -5.16 -6.10
CA ASP A 182 -15.04 -4.14 -7.06
C ASP A 182 -13.89 -3.28 -6.53
N GLU A 183 -13.44 -3.51 -5.29
CA GLU A 183 -12.25 -2.88 -4.74
C GLU A 183 -10.96 -3.58 -5.19
N ALA A 184 -9.93 -2.77 -5.43
CA ALA A 184 -8.59 -3.24 -5.77
C ALA A 184 -7.55 -2.30 -5.18
N MET A 185 -6.41 -2.87 -4.76
CA MET A 185 -5.19 -2.14 -4.49
C MET A 185 -4.19 -2.41 -5.60
N GLU A 186 -3.59 -1.36 -6.13
CA GLU A 186 -2.52 -1.44 -7.13
C GLU A 186 -1.26 -0.78 -6.59
N CYS A 187 -0.11 -1.35 -6.94
CA CYS A 187 1.19 -0.75 -6.74
C CYS A 187 1.76 -0.34 -8.09
N VAL A 188 1.86 0.98 -8.32
CA VAL A 188 2.34 1.56 -9.57
C VAL A 188 3.79 2.01 -9.38
N VAL A 189 4.67 1.59 -10.28
CA VAL A 189 6.09 1.92 -10.25
C VAL A 189 6.36 3.13 -11.14
N TYR A 190 7.06 4.13 -10.61
CA TYR A 190 7.59 5.26 -11.36
C TYR A 190 9.12 5.25 -11.34
N ALA A 191 9.74 5.76 -12.40
CA ALA A 191 11.18 5.97 -12.48
C ALA A 191 11.48 7.46 -12.54
N VAL A 192 12.05 7.99 -11.46
CA VAL A 192 12.33 9.42 -11.29
C VAL A 192 13.83 9.66 -11.44
N PRO A 193 14.28 10.67 -12.20
CA PRO A 193 15.71 11.00 -12.30
C PRO A 193 16.36 11.20 -10.92
N ALA A 194 17.54 10.62 -10.71
CA ALA A 194 18.27 10.77 -9.46
C ALA A 194 18.54 12.25 -9.15
N GLY A 195 18.24 12.66 -7.92
CA GLY A 195 18.33 14.06 -7.48
C GLY A 195 17.13 14.93 -7.86
N GLN A 196 16.09 14.36 -8.45
CA GLN A 196 14.75 14.97 -8.55
C GLN A 196 13.82 14.36 -7.51
N GLU A 197 12.80 15.12 -7.14
CA GLU A 197 11.77 14.72 -6.18
C GLU A 197 10.45 14.51 -6.92
N LEU A 198 9.80 13.37 -6.66
CA LEU A 198 8.41 13.17 -7.03
C LEU A 198 7.53 14.03 -6.13
N ALA A 199 6.87 15.04 -6.70
CA ALA A 199 6.11 16.01 -5.92
C ALA A 199 4.60 15.76 -5.97
N GLU A 200 4.09 15.31 -7.12
CA GLU A 200 2.65 15.15 -7.34
C GLU A 200 2.33 13.91 -8.17
N LEU A 201 1.18 13.30 -7.89
CA LEU A 201 0.53 12.36 -8.80
C LEU A 201 -0.76 13.00 -9.34
N ARG A 202 -0.95 12.94 -10.65
CA ARG A 202 -2.01 13.69 -11.33
C ARG A 202 -2.86 12.79 -12.24
N TRP A 203 -4.17 12.85 -12.07
CA TRP A 203 -5.12 12.20 -13.00
C TRP A 203 -5.69 13.24 -13.97
N HIS A 204 -5.49 12.99 -15.26
CA HIS A 204 -5.86 13.92 -16.34
C HIS A 204 -7.06 13.43 -17.16
N ASP A 205 -7.66 12.30 -16.76
CA ASP A 205 -8.66 11.60 -17.57
C ASP A 205 -8.16 11.24 -18.98
N VAL A 206 -6.98 10.61 -19.04
CA VAL A 206 -6.38 10.12 -20.29
C VAL A 206 -6.24 8.61 -20.21
N PRO A 207 -6.98 7.85 -21.05
CA PRO A 207 -6.84 6.40 -21.10
C PRO A 207 -5.42 5.96 -21.51
N ARG A 208 -5.02 4.76 -21.07
CA ARG A 208 -3.68 4.17 -21.32
C ARG A 208 -3.34 3.98 -22.81
N THR A 209 -4.35 3.87 -23.66
CA THR A 209 -4.22 3.45 -25.08
C THR A 209 -4.48 4.58 -26.07
N VAL A 210 -4.50 5.83 -25.62
CA VAL A 210 -4.80 6.98 -26.47
C VAL A 210 -3.72 7.18 -27.54
N ILE A 211 -4.11 7.03 -28.81
CA ILE A 211 -3.25 7.26 -29.99
C ILE A 211 -3.35 8.72 -30.47
N GLN A 212 -4.41 9.45 -30.08
CA GLN A 212 -4.69 10.83 -30.48
C GLN A 212 -5.04 11.68 -29.26
N ALA A 213 -4.41 12.85 -29.10
CA ALA A 213 -4.69 13.75 -27.97
C ALA A 213 -6.22 14.02 -27.85
N PRO A 214 -6.83 13.83 -26.67
CA PRO A 214 -8.25 14.07 -26.50
C PRO A 214 -8.57 15.57 -26.55
N ASP A 215 -9.82 15.91 -26.87
CA ASP A 215 -10.27 17.31 -26.97
C ASP A 215 -10.46 17.92 -25.57
N PRO A 216 -9.76 19.01 -25.21
CA PRO A 216 -9.93 19.71 -23.94
C PRO A 216 -11.37 20.19 -23.69
N ALA A 217 -12.16 20.43 -24.74
CA ALA A 217 -13.55 20.84 -24.60
C ALA A 217 -14.45 19.73 -24.03
N THR A 218 -14.09 18.46 -24.25
CA THR A 218 -14.83 17.30 -23.75
C THR A 218 -14.16 16.62 -22.57
N HIS A 219 -12.86 16.88 -22.34
CA HIS A 219 -12.06 16.30 -21.25
C HIS A 219 -11.55 17.40 -20.31
N PRO A 220 -12.38 17.87 -19.37
CA PRO A 220 -12.07 19.04 -18.53
C PRO A 220 -10.88 18.81 -17.57
N PHE A 221 -10.52 17.55 -17.30
CA PHE A 221 -9.39 17.19 -16.45
C PHE A 221 -8.04 17.22 -17.19
N LEU A 222 -8.01 17.39 -18.52
CA LEU A 222 -6.76 17.49 -19.29
C LEU A 222 -5.91 18.69 -18.87
N GLU A 223 -6.53 19.87 -18.73
CA GLU A 223 -5.83 21.10 -18.37
C GLU A 223 -5.85 21.35 -16.85
N ALA A 224 -6.82 20.77 -16.15
CA ALA A 224 -7.01 20.91 -14.72
C ALA A 224 -7.15 19.52 -14.06
N PRO A 225 -6.04 18.78 -13.91
CA PRO A 225 -6.07 17.43 -13.38
C PRO A 225 -6.51 17.40 -11.92
N VAL A 226 -6.94 16.23 -11.46
CA VAL A 226 -7.02 15.93 -10.03
C VAL A 226 -5.60 15.64 -9.54
N VAL A 227 -5.20 16.24 -8.42
CA VAL A 227 -3.82 16.22 -7.93
C VAL A 227 -3.77 15.67 -6.52
N TRP A 228 -2.86 14.73 -6.30
CA TRP A 228 -2.37 14.32 -4.99
C TRP A 228 -0.95 14.83 -4.83
N GLU A 229 -0.71 15.64 -3.80
CA GLU A 229 0.65 15.96 -3.35
C GLU A 229 1.22 14.72 -2.65
N VAL A 230 2.47 14.40 -2.92
CA VAL A 230 3.14 13.24 -2.32
C VAL A 230 4.36 13.66 -1.53
N ASP A 231 4.53 13.00 -0.38
CA ASP A 231 5.72 13.06 0.45
C ASP A 231 6.21 11.62 0.62
N PRO A 232 7.10 11.14 -0.26
CA PRO A 232 7.48 9.73 -0.30
C PRO A 232 8.17 9.27 0.99
N LEU A 233 7.70 8.15 1.54
CA LEU A 233 8.38 7.49 2.67
C LEU A 233 9.51 6.59 2.15
N PRO A 234 10.61 6.39 2.89
CA PRO A 234 11.59 5.38 2.52
C PRO A 234 10.93 3.99 2.43
N ALA A 235 11.15 3.28 1.31
CA ALA A 235 10.71 1.90 1.16
C ALA A 235 11.43 0.99 2.16
N ALA A 236 10.83 -0.17 2.44
CA ALA A 236 11.55 -1.24 3.12
C ALA A 236 12.79 -1.63 2.30
N GLU A 237 13.86 -2.06 2.96
CA GLU A 237 15.00 -2.64 2.26
C GLU A 237 14.55 -3.93 1.57
N VAL A 238 14.22 -3.84 0.28
CA VAL A 238 13.90 -4.99 -0.56
C VAL A 238 15.05 -5.15 -1.55
N GLU A 239 15.80 -6.24 -1.41
CA GLU A 239 16.78 -6.65 -2.42
C GLU A 239 16.02 -7.17 -3.65
N GLY A 240 16.31 -6.60 -4.83
CA GLY A 240 15.78 -7.04 -6.12
C GLY A 240 16.58 -8.17 -6.75
#